data_AF-A0A954FJZ6-F1
#
_entry.id   AF-A0A954FJZ6-F1
#
_cell.length_a   1.000
_cell.length_b   1.000
_cell.length_c   1.000
_cell.angle_alpha   90.00
_cell.angle_beta   90.00
_cell.angle_gamma   90.00
#
_symmetry.space_group_name_H-M   'P 1'
#
loop_
_entity.id
_entity.type
_entity.pdbx_description
1 polymer ?
#
loop_
_entity_poly.entity_id
_entity_poly.type
_entity_poly.pdbx_seq_one_letter_code
_entity_poly.pdbx_strand_id
1 'polypeptide(L)'
;MATQESESQTWCDFLLLAILVDDSLAAAAMRRLGVSAEFLLGSRYSPEHIAHATAQLQTRMANMEEGRLHLDRASADPNDPPALIRILDRASFLARREHHAPGVSSGHLLAAIFETNEILHERLLSTGLTQDRLVEELHPESPVSGPALPIDFNLNWSESSSYSEAQAMHAPKNGSEAVWRIIDANLNRCREGMRVLEDFARFIGNDAELSERWKTLRHDLVAAESYLPHMTSDGGTSSGPTAGGPSFLSNRDTAHDVGTHISTTGEMSRNSISDVVTANCRRTQEALRSLEEFGKLLAPEFAAHVKQIRYRSYELEQQLVCGHRKTGPSDVRELRIQKLNASLLYVLITESACRLPWKAVVDAAIRGGTDVLQLREKSLNDRELLSRAQWIADACRESKCLFIVNDRADVAVATNADGVHVGQEEFPLASARAVLRPDQLLGISTHSLEQARLAETQGADYIGIGPTFRSETKAFSAFPGLEFVQAVSRSIRIPAYAIGGICAENLSDVRNAGGRRIALTSAVAGTSDPESAAREFKRQLSARFETISPPSRIPDVPV
;
A
#
# COMPACT_ATOMS: atom_id res chain seq x y z
N MET A 1 -8.79 -13.53 46.94
CA MET A 1 -8.51 -14.10 45.61
C MET A 1 -9.76 -14.01 44.74
N ALA A 2 -10.20 -12.80 44.42
CA ALA A 2 -11.33 -12.55 43.54
C ALA A 2 -11.16 -11.12 43.01
N THR A 3 -10.46 -10.91 41.89
CA THR A 3 -10.34 -9.61 41.17
C THR A 3 -9.45 -9.68 39.90
N GLN A 4 -9.45 -10.80 39.16
CA GLN A 4 -8.77 -10.85 37.85
C GLN A 4 -9.56 -11.54 36.72
N GLU A 5 -10.69 -12.18 37.04
CA GLU A 5 -11.55 -12.82 36.03
C GLU A 5 -12.62 -11.88 35.42
N SER A 6 -12.83 -10.66 35.95
CA SER A 6 -13.94 -9.80 35.51
C SER A 6 -13.64 -8.88 34.32
N GLU A 7 -12.38 -8.49 34.08
CA GLU A 7 -12.05 -7.51 33.03
C GLU A 7 -11.81 -8.12 31.63
N SER A 8 -11.48 -9.41 31.54
CA SER A 8 -11.30 -10.08 30.23
C SER A 8 -12.64 -10.37 29.51
N GLN A 9 -13.73 -10.47 30.28
CA GLN A 9 -15.08 -10.76 29.75
C GLN A 9 -15.73 -9.50 29.15
N THR A 10 -15.33 -8.30 29.58
CA THR A 10 -15.90 -7.01 29.16
C THR A 10 -15.81 -6.76 27.64
N TRP A 11 -14.66 -7.04 27.02
CA TRP A 11 -14.47 -6.75 25.58
C TRP A 11 -15.29 -7.65 24.66
N CYS A 12 -15.49 -8.91 25.04
CA CYS A 12 -16.32 -9.83 24.25
C CYS A 12 -17.79 -9.41 24.31
N ASP A 13 -18.26 -8.97 25.49
CA ASP A 13 -19.60 -8.41 25.65
C ASP A 13 -19.77 -7.12 24.81
N PHE A 14 -18.78 -6.22 24.80
CA PHE A 14 -18.80 -5.02 23.95
C PHE A 14 -18.77 -5.34 22.45
N LEU A 15 -18.01 -6.36 22.04
CA LEU A 15 -17.95 -6.78 20.64
C LEU A 15 -19.29 -7.40 20.20
N LEU A 16 -19.93 -8.21 21.05
CA LEU A 16 -21.27 -8.75 20.76
C LEU A 16 -22.34 -7.68 20.72
N LEU A 17 -22.28 -6.67 21.60
CA LEU A 17 -23.15 -5.50 21.52
C LEU A 17 -22.94 -4.71 20.23
N ALA A 18 -21.69 -4.51 19.82
CA ALA A 18 -21.37 -3.84 18.56
C ALA A 18 -21.94 -4.62 17.36
N ILE A 19 -21.79 -5.96 17.34
CA ILE A 19 -22.41 -6.82 16.31
C ILE A 19 -23.94 -6.75 16.38
N LEU A 20 -24.55 -6.66 17.57
CA LEU A 20 -26.01 -6.62 17.72
C LEU A 20 -26.63 -5.29 17.26
N VAL A 21 -25.90 -4.18 17.37
CA VAL A 21 -26.35 -2.82 16.97
C VAL A 21 -26.03 -2.52 15.50
N ASP A 22 -25.20 -3.34 14.87
CA ASP A 22 -24.86 -3.27 13.45
C ASP A 22 -26.04 -3.64 12.53
N ASP A 23 -25.97 -3.20 11.27
CA ASP A 23 -26.92 -3.54 10.19
C ASP A 23 -26.41 -4.73 9.36
N SER A 24 -25.94 -5.78 10.05
CA SER A 24 -25.43 -7.00 9.42
C SER A 24 -26.38 -8.18 9.51
N LEU A 25 -26.18 -9.18 8.63
CA LEU A 25 -26.88 -10.47 8.68
C LEU A 25 -26.65 -11.18 10.02
N ALA A 26 -25.47 -11.03 10.62
CA ALA A 26 -25.16 -11.52 11.96
C ALA A 26 -26.04 -10.86 13.03
N ALA A 27 -26.20 -9.53 12.97
CA ALA A 27 -27.11 -8.80 13.85
C ALA A 27 -28.57 -9.26 13.68
N ALA A 28 -29.02 -9.45 12.42
CA ALA A 28 -30.37 -9.90 12.11
C ALA A 28 -30.63 -11.34 12.59
N ALA A 29 -29.64 -12.23 12.51
CA ALA A 29 -29.71 -13.59 13.04
C ALA A 29 -29.80 -13.58 14.58
N MET A 30 -28.94 -12.79 15.25
CA MET A 30 -28.98 -12.62 16.71
C MET A 30 -30.36 -12.10 17.18
N ARG A 31 -30.91 -11.07 16.51
CA ARG A 31 -32.22 -10.50 16.84
C ARG A 31 -33.39 -11.49 16.64
N ARG A 32 -33.39 -12.26 15.53
CA ARG A 32 -34.43 -13.27 15.25
C ARG A 32 -34.46 -14.41 16.28
N LEU A 33 -33.33 -14.72 16.88
CA LEU A 33 -33.20 -15.75 17.91
C LEU A 33 -33.35 -15.20 19.35
N GLY A 34 -33.80 -13.94 19.48
CA GLY A 34 -34.12 -13.34 20.78
C GLY A 34 -32.89 -12.89 21.58
N VAL A 35 -31.71 -12.78 20.96
CA VAL A 35 -30.51 -12.22 21.59
C VAL A 35 -30.68 -10.69 21.66
N SER A 36 -30.92 -10.16 22.85
CA SER A 36 -31.00 -8.72 23.12
C SER A 36 -29.76 -8.22 23.89
N ALA A 37 -29.60 -6.90 23.99
CA ALA A 37 -28.52 -6.29 24.79
C ALA A 37 -28.65 -6.70 26.28
N GLU A 38 -29.88 -6.77 26.80
CA GLU A 38 -30.18 -7.24 28.15
C GLU A 38 -29.82 -8.71 28.33
N PHE A 39 -30.05 -9.54 27.30
CA PHE A 39 -29.68 -10.95 27.30
C PHE A 39 -28.16 -11.16 27.35
N LEU A 40 -27.40 -10.38 26.57
CA LEU A 40 -25.93 -10.46 26.51
C LEU A 40 -25.28 -9.96 27.80
N LEU A 41 -25.78 -8.88 28.38
CA LEU A 41 -25.16 -8.24 29.54
C LEU A 41 -25.64 -8.80 30.89
N GLY A 42 -26.81 -9.45 30.92
CA GLY A 42 -27.39 -10.00 32.15
C GLY A 42 -27.58 -8.94 33.25
N SER A 43 -27.70 -9.38 34.52
CA SER A 43 -27.80 -8.51 35.71
C SER A 43 -26.46 -7.90 36.17
N ARG A 44 -25.39 -8.05 35.38
CA ARG A 44 -24.02 -7.64 35.75
C ARG A 44 -23.74 -6.16 35.54
N TYR A 45 -24.53 -5.49 34.70
CA TYR A 45 -24.38 -4.07 34.40
C TYR A 45 -25.69 -3.34 34.68
N SER A 46 -25.63 -2.18 35.34
CA SER A 46 -26.84 -1.35 35.53
C SER A 46 -27.33 -0.81 34.18
N PRO A 47 -28.64 -0.55 34.01
CA PRO A 47 -29.19 0.03 32.78
C PRO A 47 -28.45 1.31 32.32
N GLU A 48 -27.92 2.08 33.27
CA GLU A 48 -27.10 3.27 33.00
C GLU A 48 -25.73 2.94 32.38
N HIS A 49 -25.06 1.87 32.80
CA HIS A 49 -23.80 1.43 32.20
C HIS A 49 -23.99 0.94 30.76
N ILE A 50 -25.10 0.26 30.49
CA ILE A 50 -25.48 -0.23 29.16
C ILE A 50 -25.76 0.96 28.24
N ALA A 51 -26.56 1.92 28.70
CA ALA A 51 -26.86 3.14 27.96
C ALA A 51 -25.59 3.97 27.68
N HIS A 52 -24.69 4.07 28.66
CA HIS A 52 -23.43 4.80 28.53
C HIS A 52 -22.47 4.15 27.52
N ALA A 53 -22.29 2.83 27.59
CA ALA A 53 -21.43 2.10 26.65
C ALA A 53 -21.99 2.13 25.22
N THR A 54 -23.31 1.97 25.07
CA THR A 54 -24.00 2.04 23.78
C THR A 54 -23.89 3.44 23.18
N ALA A 55 -24.06 4.49 23.99
CA ALA A 55 -23.90 5.88 23.55
C ALA A 55 -22.45 6.20 23.17
N GLN A 56 -21.45 5.70 23.91
CA GLN A 56 -20.03 5.87 23.54
C GLN A 56 -19.68 5.15 22.23
N LEU A 57 -20.21 3.94 22.01
CA LEU A 57 -20.03 3.19 20.76
C LEU A 57 -20.70 3.89 19.59
N GLN A 58 -21.95 4.33 19.73
CA GLN A 58 -22.65 5.11 18.71
C GLN A 58 -21.95 6.43 18.39
N THR A 59 -21.40 7.11 19.41
CA THR A 59 -20.61 8.34 19.21
C THR A 59 -19.29 8.03 18.49
N ARG A 60 -18.61 6.94 18.83
CA ARG A 60 -17.39 6.50 18.14
C ARG A 60 -17.65 6.05 16.70
N MET A 61 -18.79 5.41 16.42
CA MET A 61 -19.22 5.02 15.07
C MET A 61 -19.66 6.23 14.24
N ALA A 62 -20.36 7.20 14.84
CA ALA A 62 -20.67 8.48 14.19
C ALA A 62 -19.38 9.26 13.85
N ASN A 63 -18.38 9.23 14.73
CA ASN A 63 -17.06 9.78 14.46
C ASN A 63 -16.24 8.96 13.43
N MET A 64 -16.61 7.70 13.14
CA MET A 64 -16.01 6.90 12.06
C MET A 64 -16.47 7.35 10.67
N GLU A 65 -17.70 7.88 10.55
CA GLU A 65 -18.22 8.43 9.28
C GLU A 65 -17.56 9.77 8.89
N GLU A 66 -17.01 10.53 9.86
CA GLU A 66 -16.27 11.79 9.60
C GLU A 66 -14.76 11.63 9.39
N GLY A 67 -14.25 10.38 9.42
CA GLY A 67 -12.91 10.06 8.96
C GLY A 67 -11.85 9.92 10.06
N ARG A 68 -11.10 8.82 9.92
CA ARG A 68 -9.91 8.36 10.67
C ARG A 68 -10.18 7.40 11.83
N LEU A 69 -10.07 6.10 11.51
CA LEU A 69 -9.42 5.16 12.42
C LEU A 69 -7.98 4.94 11.93
N HIS A 70 -7.05 5.71 12.48
CA HIS A 70 -5.74 5.16 12.77
C HIS A 70 -5.95 4.29 14.02
N LEU A 71 -5.95 2.96 13.87
CA LEU A 71 -5.61 2.09 14.98
C LEU A 71 -4.14 2.37 15.30
N ASP A 72 -3.91 3.33 16.17
CA ASP A 72 -2.60 3.61 16.70
C ASP A 72 -2.17 2.38 17.51
N ARG A 73 -1.29 1.55 16.93
CA ARG A 73 -0.71 0.39 17.62
C ARG A 73 0.09 0.80 18.87
N ALA A 74 0.31 2.10 19.08
CA ALA A 74 1.03 2.65 20.23
C ALA A 74 0.15 3.04 21.43
N SER A 75 -1.18 2.87 21.37
CA SER A 75 -2.06 3.11 22.53
C SER A 75 -2.71 1.84 23.07
N ALA A 76 -2.05 0.68 22.95
CA ALA A 76 -2.48 -0.52 23.65
C ALA A 76 -2.37 -0.26 25.16
N ASP A 77 -3.52 -0.01 25.78
CA ASP A 77 -3.72 -0.08 27.21
C ASP A 77 -3.10 -1.40 27.71
N PRO A 78 -2.26 -1.40 28.77
CA PRO A 78 -1.69 -2.61 29.35
C PRO A 78 -2.72 -3.68 29.77
N ASN A 79 -4.00 -3.33 29.75
CA ASN A 79 -5.14 -4.20 30.06
C ASN A 79 -5.85 -4.83 28.84
N ASP A 80 -5.29 -4.76 27.62
CA ASP A 80 -5.91 -5.41 26.45
C ASP A 80 -5.79 -6.96 26.57
N PRO A 81 -6.89 -7.71 26.78
CA PRO A 81 -6.78 -9.11 27.19
C PRO A 81 -6.35 -9.99 26.01
N PRO A 82 -5.52 -11.03 26.24
CA PRO A 82 -5.17 -12.05 25.25
C PRO A 82 -6.35 -12.69 24.50
N ALA A 83 -7.60 -12.53 24.99
CA ALA A 83 -8.82 -13.05 24.39
C ALA A 83 -9.26 -12.29 23.12
N LEU A 84 -9.17 -10.95 23.07
CA LEU A 84 -9.61 -10.17 21.91
C LEU A 84 -8.73 -10.42 20.69
N ILE A 85 -7.41 -10.44 20.89
CA ILE A 85 -6.44 -10.77 19.84
C ILE A 85 -6.70 -12.18 19.28
N ARG A 86 -6.98 -13.17 20.15
CA ARG A 86 -7.34 -14.52 19.71
C ARG A 86 -8.62 -14.56 18.87
N ILE A 87 -9.64 -13.77 19.22
CA ILE A 87 -10.88 -13.66 18.45
C ILE A 87 -10.61 -13.05 17.08
N LEU A 88 -9.84 -11.96 17.01
CA LEU A 88 -9.52 -11.28 15.75
C LEU A 88 -8.66 -12.12 14.82
N ASP A 89 -7.67 -12.83 15.36
CA ASP A 89 -6.84 -13.77 14.61
C ASP A 89 -7.68 -14.93 14.07
N ARG A 90 -8.60 -15.45 14.89
CA ARG A 90 -9.49 -16.53 14.48
C ARG A 90 -10.50 -16.10 13.42
N ALA A 91 -11.10 -14.91 13.57
CA ALA A 91 -12.01 -14.34 12.58
C ALA A 91 -11.30 -14.09 11.24
N SER A 92 -10.05 -13.62 11.28
CA SER A 92 -9.19 -13.46 10.10
C SER A 92 -8.87 -14.79 9.42
N PHE A 93 -8.66 -15.85 10.20
CA PHE A 93 -8.46 -17.20 9.66
C PHE A 93 -9.73 -17.75 8.98
N LEU A 94 -10.90 -17.56 9.58
CA LEU A 94 -12.17 -17.97 8.99
C LEU A 94 -12.46 -17.22 7.68
N ALA A 95 -12.23 -15.91 7.64
CA ALA A 95 -12.42 -15.09 6.44
C ALA A 95 -11.50 -15.50 5.27
N ARG A 96 -10.30 -16.01 5.55
CA ARG A 96 -9.39 -16.53 4.52
C ARG A 96 -9.80 -17.89 3.96
N ARG A 97 -10.56 -18.69 4.73
CA ARG A 97 -11.07 -19.99 4.28
C ARG A 97 -12.32 -19.85 3.42
N GLU A 98 -13.07 -18.76 3.58
CA GLU A 98 -14.21 -18.45 2.73
C GLU A 98 -13.72 -17.88 1.39
N HIS A 99 -13.83 -18.67 0.33
CA HIS A 99 -13.45 -18.19 -1.00
C HIS A 99 -14.40 -17.06 -1.43
N HIS A 100 -13.85 -15.88 -1.74
CA HIS A 100 -14.52 -14.64 -2.20
C HIS A 100 -14.91 -13.62 -1.11
N ALA A 101 -14.52 -13.81 0.15
CA ALA A 101 -14.75 -12.78 1.17
C ALA A 101 -13.79 -11.57 1.01
N PRO A 102 -14.29 -10.31 0.93
CA PRO A 102 -13.47 -9.11 0.77
C PRO A 102 -12.75 -8.66 2.06
N GLY A 103 -12.99 -9.36 3.19
CA GLY A 103 -12.41 -9.04 4.51
C GLY A 103 -13.11 -9.79 5.64
N VAL A 104 -12.77 -9.46 6.90
CA VAL A 104 -13.43 -10.02 8.09
C VAL A 104 -14.81 -9.38 8.24
N SER A 105 -15.87 -10.19 8.28
CA SER A 105 -17.26 -9.73 8.46
C SER A 105 -17.75 -9.88 9.90
N SER A 106 -18.87 -9.25 10.24
CA SER A 106 -19.54 -9.42 11.54
C SER A 106 -19.92 -10.89 11.83
N GLY A 107 -20.18 -11.68 10.78
CA GLY A 107 -20.39 -13.14 10.88
C GLY A 107 -19.11 -13.91 11.25
N HIS A 108 -17.97 -13.54 10.68
CA HIS A 108 -16.66 -14.12 11.03
C HIS A 108 -16.27 -13.84 12.48
N LEU A 109 -16.57 -12.62 12.97
CA LEU A 109 -16.35 -12.25 14.36
C LEU A 109 -17.24 -13.06 15.31
N LEU A 110 -18.53 -13.19 14.97
CA LEU A 110 -19.46 -13.99 15.77
C LEU A 110 -19.05 -15.47 15.83
N ALA A 111 -18.67 -16.06 14.70
CA ALA A 111 -18.15 -17.44 14.64
C ALA A 111 -16.85 -17.62 15.45
N ALA A 112 -15.93 -16.64 15.40
CA ALA A 112 -14.71 -16.68 16.19
C ALA A 112 -14.98 -16.60 17.70
N ILE A 113 -15.97 -15.83 18.14
CA ILE A 113 -16.39 -15.77 19.55
C ILE A 113 -16.93 -17.14 20.00
N PHE A 114 -17.74 -17.81 19.17
CA PHE A 114 -18.23 -19.17 19.45
C PHE A 114 -17.11 -20.18 19.67
N GLU A 115 -15.99 -20.07 18.95
CA GLU A 115 -14.89 -21.05 19.02
C GLU A 115 -13.85 -20.72 20.11
N THR A 116 -13.80 -19.48 20.60
CA THR A 116 -12.71 -19.01 21.47
C THR A 116 -13.15 -18.59 22.88
N ASN A 117 -14.46 -18.52 23.16
CA ASN A 117 -15.00 -18.14 24.46
C ASN A 117 -16.12 -19.11 24.92
N GLU A 118 -15.76 -20.10 25.75
CA GLU A 118 -16.64 -21.16 26.23
C GLU A 118 -17.86 -20.65 27.03
N ILE A 119 -17.69 -19.58 27.82
CA ILE A 119 -18.77 -19.02 28.67
C ILE A 119 -19.84 -18.34 27.79
N LEU A 120 -19.42 -17.59 26.78
CA LEU A 120 -20.35 -16.95 25.84
C LEU A 120 -20.95 -17.96 24.87
N HIS A 121 -20.18 -18.98 24.50
CA HIS A 121 -20.67 -20.13 23.74
C HIS A 121 -21.86 -20.78 24.44
N GLU A 122 -21.75 -21.14 25.73
CA GLU A 122 -22.85 -21.75 26.49
C GLU A 122 -24.08 -20.82 26.61
N ARG A 123 -23.87 -19.51 26.79
CA ARG A 123 -24.97 -18.54 26.85
C ARG A 123 -25.68 -18.40 25.51
N LEU A 124 -24.96 -18.32 24.39
CA LEU A 124 -25.56 -18.24 23.07
C LEU A 124 -26.26 -19.54 22.69
N LEU A 125 -25.72 -20.71 23.05
CA LEU A 125 -26.40 -22.00 22.90
C LEU A 125 -27.75 -22.04 23.63
N SER A 126 -27.87 -21.38 24.79
CA SER A 126 -29.15 -21.31 25.53
C SER A 126 -30.27 -20.55 24.79
N THR A 127 -29.94 -19.79 23.75
CA THR A 127 -30.90 -19.13 22.85
C THR A 127 -31.29 -19.97 21.63
N GLY A 128 -30.66 -21.14 21.46
CA GLY A 128 -30.80 -21.95 20.25
C GLY A 128 -29.97 -21.47 19.06
N LEU A 129 -29.01 -20.56 19.29
CA LEU A 129 -27.98 -20.15 18.33
C LEU A 129 -26.82 -21.14 18.40
N THR A 130 -26.74 -22.06 17.44
CA THR A 130 -25.62 -23.00 17.26
C THR A 130 -24.71 -22.52 16.13
N GLN A 131 -23.48 -23.04 16.06
CA GLN A 131 -22.56 -22.74 14.95
C GLN A 131 -23.16 -23.14 13.59
N ASP A 132 -23.84 -24.30 13.53
CA ASP A 132 -24.51 -24.76 12.31
C ASP A 132 -25.65 -23.84 11.89
N ARG A 133 -26.48 -23.38 12.83
CA ARG A 133 -27.55 -22.41 12.56
C ARG A 133 -27.03 -21.03 12.15
N LEU A 134 -25.89 -20.62 12.69
CA LEU A 134 -25.25 -19.36 12.30
C LEU A 134 -24.77 -19.45 10.84
N VAL A 135 -24.21 -20.60 10.43
CA VAL A 135 -23.82 -20.85 9.05
C VAL A 135 -25.04 -20.91 8.14
N GLU A 136 -26.14 -21.55 8.54
CA GLU A 136 -27.41 -21.58 7.78
C GLU A 136 -28.04 -20.18 7.61
N GLU A 137 -27.94 -19.31 8.63
CA GLU A 137 -28.49 -17.95 8.59
C GLU A 137 -27.59 -16.95 7.85
N LEU A 138 -26.27 -17.17 7.86
CA LEU A 138 -25.30 -16.38 7.09
C LEU A 138 -25.18 -16.87 5.64
N HIS A 139 -25.49 -18.13 5.38
CA HIS A 139 -25.46 -18.80 4.07
C HIS A 139 -26.70 -19.70 3.89
N PRO A 140 -27.91 -19.13 3.75
CA PRO A 140 -29.10 -19.93 3.46
C PRO A 140 -28.85 -20.74 2.17
N GLU A 141 -28.96 -22.06 2.27
CA GLU A 141 -28.31 -23.02 1.37
C GLU A 141 -28.39 -22.72 -0.15
N SER A 142 -27.30 -23.10 -0.83
CA SER A 142 -27.22 -23.35 -2.26
C SER A 142 -28.47 -24.09 -2.77
N PRO A 143 -29.10 -23.66 -3.88
CA PRO A 143 -30.23 -24.38 -4.41
C PRO A 143 -29.76 -25.72 -4.97
N VAL A 144 -30.35 -26.78 -4.41
CA VAL A 144 -30.81 -28.01 -5.05
C VAL A 144 -30.61 -28.02 -6.57
N SER A 145 -30.00 -29.10 -7.07
CA SER A 145 -29.95 -29.52 -8.48
C SER A 145 -31.34 -29.43 -9.15
N GLY A 146 -31.66 -28.25 -9.67
CA GLY A 146 -32.72 -27.96 -10.63
C GLY A 146 -32.08 -27.38 -11.89
N PRO A 147 -32.78 -27.39 -13.04
CA PRO A 147 -32.23 -26.79 -14.25
C PRO A 147 -31.88 -25.33 -13.93
N ALA A 148 -30.68 -24.91 -14.34
CA ALA A 148 -30.10 -23.61 -14.01
C ALA A 148 -31.17 -22.50 -14.07
N LEU A 149 -31.40 -21.83 -12.94
CA LEU A 149 -32.22 -20.63 -12.93
C LEU A 149 -31.47 -19.56 -13.74
N PRO A 150 -32.08 -18.98 -14.78
CA PRO A 150 -31.47 -17.87 -15.49
C PRO A 150 -31.35 -16.70 -14.51
N ILE A 151 -30.12 -16.23 -14.30
CA ILE A 151 -29.82 -15.04 -13.49
C ILE A 151 -30.21 -13.82 -14.34
N ASP A 152 -31.51 -13.58 -14.44
CA ASP A 152 -32.11 -12.32 -14.88
C ASP A 152 -33.28 -12.06 -13.93
N PHE A 153 -33.02 -11.38 -12.81
CA PHE A 153 -34.11 -10.77 -12.04
C PHE A 153 -34.65 -9.58 -12.84
N ASN A 154 -35.63 -9.83 -13.69
CA ASN A 154 -36.47 -8.75 -14.22
C ASN A 154 -37.35 -8.23 -13.08
N LEU A 155 -36.87 -7.19 -12.39
CA LEU A 155 -37.75 -6.28 -11.67
C LEU A 155 -38.67 -5.62 -12.71
N ASN A 156 -39.90 -6.13 -12.83
CA ASN A 156 -40.93 -5.44 -13.60
C ASN A 156 -41.27 -4.14 -12.87
N TRP A 157 -40.71 -3.04 -13.36
CA TRP A 157 -41.12 -1.70 -12.99
C TRP A 157 -42.56 -1.51 -13.48
N SER A 158 -43.54 -1.51 -12.57
CA SER A 158 -44.88 -1.07 -12.94
C SER A 158 -44.85 0.45 -13.06
N GLU A 159 -45.04 0.95 -14.28
CA GLU A 159 -45.33 2.37 -14.54
C GLU A 159 -46.70 2.72 -13.95
N SER A 160 -46.76 2.84 -12.63
CA SER A 160 -47.96 3.31 -11.95
C SER A 160 -47.53 3.99 -10.66
N SER A 161 -47.10 5.24 -10.79
CA SER A 161 -47.20 6.19 -9.69
C SER A 161 -47.84 7.47 -10.22
N SER A 162 -49.04 7.73 -9.70
CA SER A 162 -49.81 8.96 -9.87
C SER A 162 -49.01 10.15 -9.32
N TYR A 163 -48.26 10.82 -10.19
CA TYR A 163 -47.69 12.13 -9.89
C TYR A 163 -48.76 13.21 -10.11
N SER A 164 -48.84 14.16 -9.18
CA SER A 164 -49.80 15.27 -9.26
C SER A 164 -49.62 16.05 -10.57
N GLU A 165 -50.73 16.38 -11.24
CA GLU A 165 -50.76 17.00 -12.58
C GLU A 165 -49.94 18.31 -12.70
N ALA A 166 -49.61 18.97 -11.58
CA ALA A 166 -48.80 20.18 -11.57
C ALA A 166 -47.29 19.96 -11.79
N GLN A 167 -46.74 18.76 -11.51
CA GLN A 167 -45.33 18.42 -11.75
C GLN A 167 -45.10 17.69 -13.08
N ALA A 168 -46.17 17.24 -13.74
CA ALA A 168 -46.11 16.45 -14.97
C ALA A 168 -45.86 17.26 -16.25
N MET A 169 -45.95 18.60 -16.22
CA MET A 169 -45.77 19.42 -17.42
C MET A 169 -44.33 19.45 -17.96
N HIS A 170 -43.32 19.07 -17.17
CA HIS A 170 -41.89 19.12 -17.55
C HIS A 170 -41.14 17.78 -17.34
N ALA A 171 -41.86 16.69 -17.08
CA ALA A 171 -41.25 15.37 -17.07
C ALA A 171 -40.82 14.98 -18.50
N PRO A 172 -39.64 14.34 -18.69
CA PRO A 172 -39.22 13.85 -20.01
C PRO A 172 -40.31 12.96 -20.60
N LYS A 173 -40.71 13.24 -21.84
CA LYS A 173 -41.97 12.70 -22.38
C LYS A 173 -41.89 11.20 -22.62
N ASN A 174 -40.68 10.63 -22.74
CA ASN A 174 -40.37 9.21 -22.88
C ASN A 174 -39.04 8.86 -22.16
N GLY A 175 -38.90 7.63 -21.64
CA GLY A 175 -37.68 7.16 -20.95
C GLY A 175 -36.38 7.29 -21.75
N SER A 176 -36.45 7.31 -23.09
CA SER A 176 -35.29 7.55 -23.97
C SER A 176 -34.70 8.96 -23.81
N GLU A 177 -35.53 9.99 -23.64
CA GLU A 177 -35.10 11.38 -23.50
C GLU A 177 -34.31 11.60 -22.19
N ALA A 178 -34.74 10.95 -21.11
CA ALA A 178 -34.03 10.96 -19.83
C ALA A 178 -32.63 10.33 -19.93
N VAL A 179 -32.49 9.22 -20.67
CA VAL A 179 -31.19 8.57 -20.90
C VAL A 179 -30.24 9.50 -21.66
N TRP A 180 -30.72 10.18 -22.71
CA TRP A 180 -29.89 11.14 -23.46
C TRP A 180 -29.44 12.35 -22.63
N ARG A 181 -30.29 12.84 -21.71
CA ARG A 181 -29.90 13.88 -20.74
C ARG A 181 -28.77 13.42 -19.83
N ILE A 182 -28.85 12.18 -19.33
CA ILE A 182 -27.82 11.58 -18.48
C ILE A 182 -26.50 11.43 -19.24
N ILE A 183 -26.57 11.00 -20.51
CA ILE A 183 -25.38 10.85 -21.37
C ILE A 183 -24.70 12.20 -21.62
N ASP A 184 -25.43 13.25 -22.02
CA ASP A 184 -24.83 14.59 -22.24
C ASP A 184 -24.19 15.15 -20.96
N ALA A 185 -24.91 15.10 -19.84
CA ALA A 185 -24.42 15.62 -18.57
C ALA A 185 -23.12 14.94 -18.12
N ASN A 186 -23.04 13.61 -18.22
CA ASN A 186 -21.86 12.87 -17.79
C ASN A 186 -20.70 12.94 -18.80
N LEU A 187 -20.97 13.08 -20.11
CA LEU A 187 -19.92 13.40 -21.09
C LEU A 187 -19.27 14.74 -20.77
N ASN A 188 -20.06 15.75 -20.41
CA ASN A 188 -19.52 17.05 -20.03
C ASN A 188 -18.70 16.98 -18.73
N ARG A 189 -19.23 16.36 -17.68
CA ARG A 189 -18.52 16.17 -16.39
C ARG A 189 -17.19 15.44 -16.55
N CYS A 190 -17.16 14.38 -17.36
CA CYS A 190 -15.93 13.66 -17.68
C CYS A 190 -14.90 14.58 -18.37
N ARG A 191 -15.32 15.32 -19.40
CA ARG A 191 -14.41 16.20 -20.15
C ARG A 191 -13.83 17.31 -19.27
N GLU A 192 -14.65 17.92 -18.43
CA GLU A 192 -14.21 18.95 -17.48
C GLU A 192 -13.26 18.38 -16.43
N GLY A 193 -13.61 17.26 -15.80
CA GLY A 193 -12.77 16.60 -14.80
C GLY A 193 -11.40 16.19 -15.37
N MET A 194 -11.39 15.51 -16.52
CA MET A 194 -10.15 15.13 -17.21
C MET A 194 -9.32 16.35 -17.64
N ARG A 195 -9.96 17.47 -17.97
CA ARG A 195 -9.24 18.70 -18.34
C ARG A 195 -8.50 19.29 -17.14
N VAL A 196 -9.14 19.30 -15.97
CA VAL A 196 -8.49 19.74 -14.73
C VAL A 196 -7.29 18.84 -14.40
N LEU A 197 -7.42 17.52 -14.56
CA LEU A 197 -6.34 16.56 -14.33
C LEU A 197 -5.18 16.72 -15.32
N GLU A 198 -5.48 16.99 -16.59
CA GLU A 198 -4.48 17.33 -17.60
C GLU A 198 -3.73 18.63 -17.28
N ASP A 199 -4.44 19.68 -16.87
CA ASP A 199 -3.85 20.97 -16.53
C ASP A 199 -3.01 20.87 -15.24
N PHE A 200 -3.42 20.05 -14.27
CA PHE A 200 -2.59 19.69 -13.13
C PHE A 200 -1.29 19.02 -13.60
N ALA A 201 -1.38 17.98 -14.44
CA ALA A 201 -0.20 17.28 -14.95
C ALA A 201 0.75 18.22 -15.71
N ARG A 202 0.18 19.15 -16.49
CA ARG A 202 0.93 20.13 -17.30
C ARG A 202 1.60 21.21 -16.46
N PHE A 203 0.86 21.92 -15.63
CA PHE A 203 1.31 23.16 -15.01
C PHE A 203 1.88 22.97 -13.60
N ILE A 204 1.37 21.99 -12.87
CA ILE A 204 1.83 21.69 -11.49
C ILE A 204 2.81 20.53 -11.52
N GLY A 205 2.48 19.46 -12.26
CA GLY A 205 3.32 18.28 -12.41
C GLY A 205 4.52 18.47 -13.35
N ASN A 206 4.45 19.42 -14.28
CA ASN A 206 5.40 19.56 -15.40
C ASN A 206 5.67 18.22 -16.13
N ASP A 207 4.65 17.37 -16.23
CA ASP A 207 4.74 16.04 -16.82
C ASP A 207 4.06 16.00 -18.20
N ALA A 208 4.89 16.03 -19.24
CA ALA A 208 4.42 16.05 -20.63
C ALA A 208 3.70 14.76 -21.07
N GLU A 209 4.08 13.58 -20.54
CA GLU A 209 3.43 12.31 -20.95
C GLU A 209 2.15 12.11 -20.19
N LEU A 210 2.13 12.43 -18.90
CA LEU A 210 0.89 12.35 -18.14
C LEU A 210 -0.14 13.33 -18.69
N SER A 211 0.29 14.55 -19.07
CA SER A 211 -0.55 15.51 -19.80
C SER A 211 -1.03 14.94 -21.15
N GLU A 212 -0.15 14.31 -21.93
CA GLU A 212 -0.51 13.68 -23.21
C GLU A 212 -1.48 12.50 -23.03
N ARG A 213 -1.31 11.69 -22.00
CA ARG A 213 -2.18 10.55 -21.71
C ARG A 213 -3.56 10.99 -21.26
N TRP A 214 -3.67 12.02 -20.42
CA TRP A 214 -4.97 12.63 -20.10
C TRP A 214 -5.63 13.26 -21.32
N LYS A 215 -4.87 13.96 -22.17
CA LYS A 215 -5.37 14.49 -23.45
C LYS A 215 -5.87 13.37 -24.37
N THR A 216 -5.14 12.27 -24.46
CA THR A 216 -5.52 11.09 -25.25
C THR A 216 -6.80 10.47 -24.71
N LEU A 217 -6.91 10.30 -23.38
CA LEU A 217 -8.12 9.79 -22.73
C LEU A 217 -9.36 10.65 -23.06
N ARG A 218 -9.21 11.98 -23.10
CA ARG A 218 -10.28 12.90 -23.53
C ARG A 218 -10.65 12.71 -25.00
N HIS A 219 -9.66 12.55 -25.89
CA HIS A 219 -9.93 12.29 -27.31
C HIS A 219 -10.61 10.95 -27.52
N ASP A 220 -10.21 9.92 -26.78
CA ASP A 220 -10.84 8.59 -26.83
C ASP A 220 -12.31 8.66 -26.41
N LEU A 221 -12.64 9.49 -25.41
CA LEU A 221 -14.03 9.75 -25.01
C LEU A 221 -14.83 10.41 -26.12
N VAL A 222 -14.27 11.42 -26.79
CA VAL A 222 -14.90 12.06 -27.96
C VAL A 222 -15.06 11.08 -29.13
N ALA A 223 -14.07 10.21 -29.35
CA ALA A 223 -14.17 9.17 -30.36
C ALA A 223 -15.27 8.16 -29.99
N ALA A 224 -15.42 7.82 -28.71
CA ALA A 224 -16.47 6.93 -28.24
C ALA A 224 -17.87 7.51 -28.56
N GLU A 225 -18.06 8.83 -28.49
CA GLU A 225 -19.34 9.48 -28.84
C GLU A 225 -19.82 9.16 -30.26
N SER A 226 -18.93 8.79 -31.19
CA SER A 226 -19.31 8.39 -32.56
C SER A 226 -20.09 7.07 -32.64
N TYR A 227 -20.02 6.22 -31.60
CA TYR A 227 -20.80 4.99 -31.50
C TYR A 227 -22.22 5.23 -31.00
N LEU A 228 -22.54 6.45 -30.53
CA LEU A 228 -23.90 6.79 -30.13
C LEU A 228 -24.78 7.01 -31.37
N PRO A 229 -26.03 6.54 -31.36
CA PRO A 229 -26.94 6.71 -32.49
C PRO A 229 -27.27 8.19 -32.74
N HIS A 230 -27.36 8.58 -34.02
CA HIS A 230 -27.76 9.92 -34.41
C HIS A 230 -29.28 10.08 -34.29
N MET A 231 -29.72 11.11 -33.56
CA MET A 231 -31.11 11.56 -33.57
C MET A 231 -31.36 12.37 -34.84
N THR A 232 -32.19 11.86 -35.75
CA THR A 232 -32.73 12.69 -36.85
C THR A 232 -33.82 13.60 -36.31
N SER A 233 -34.04 14.75 -36.95
CA SER A 233 -35.07 15.75 -36.60
C SER A 233 -36.49 15.18 -36.56
N ASP A 234 -36.70 13.98 -37.12
CA ASP A 234 -38.00 13.35 -37.31
C ASP A 234 -38.24 12.21 -36.29
N GLY A 235 -37.37 12.04 -35.28
CA GLY A 235 -37.53 11.05 -34.20
C GLY A 235 -37.18 9.61 -34.57
N GLY A 236 -36.57 9.37 -35.75
CA GLY A 236 -36.08 8.06 -36.18
C GLY A 236 -34.58 7.87 -35.89
N THR A 237 -34.19 6.66 -35.48
CA THR A 237 -32.79 6.22 -35.37
C THR A 237 -32.30 5.68 -36.73
N SER A 238 -31.26 6.28 -37.31
CA SER A 238 -30.60 5.72 -38.49
C SER A 238 -29.22 5.18 -38.14
N SER A 239 -28.94 3.93 -38.49
CA SER A 239 -27.63 3.28 -38.38
C SER A 239 -26.79 3.57 -39.63
N GLY A 240 -25.94 4.59 -39.57
CA GLY A 240 -24.95 4.88 -40.62
C GLY A 240 -24.04 6.06 -40.29
N PRO A 241 -22.75 6.05 -40.71
CA PRO A 241 -21.80 7.11 -40.39
C PRO A 241 -21.99 8.28 -41.36
N THR A 242 -22.80 9.26 -40.96
CA THR A 242 -22.83 10.58 -41.62
C THR A 242 -22.30 11.63 -40.67
N ALA A 243 -21.37 12.45 -41.16
CA ALA A 243 -20.66 13.46 -40.40
C ALA A 243 -21.61 14.50 -39.77
N GLY A 244 -21.93 14.31 -38.50
CA GLY A 244 -22.74 15.22 -37.69
C GLY A 244 -23.25 14.50 -36.45
N GLY A 245 -22.49 14.55 -35.35
CA GLY A 245 -22.82 13.90 -34.07
C GLY A 245 -24.22 14.26 -33.54
N PRO A 246 -24.76 13.52 -32.56
CA PRO A 246 -26.06 13.84 -31.95
C PRO A 246 -26.09 15.31 -31.53
N SER A 247 -27.18 16.03 -31.82
CA SER A 247 -27.35 17.41 -31.34
C SER A 247 -27.64 17.39 -29.84
N PHE A 248 -26.63 17.09 -29.01
CA PHE A 248 -26.74 17.04 -27.55
C PHE A 248 -27.31 18.33 -26.93
N LEU A 249 -27.15 19.46 -27.65
CA LEU A 249 -27.73 20.76 -27.29
C LEU A 249 -29.26 20.73 -27.13
N SER A 250 -29.98 19.88 -27.87
CA SER A 250 -31.44 19.82 -27.76
C SER A 250 -31.93 19.15 -26.47
N ASN A 251 -31.05 18.43 -25.77
CA ASN A 251 -31.37 17.72 -24.53
C ASN A 251 -30.84 18.45 -23.28
N ARG A 252 -30.19 19.60 -23.45
CA ARG A 252 -29.73 20.42 -22.33
C ARG A 252 -30.89 21.18 -21.74
N ASP A 253 -31.28 20.78 -20.55
CA ASP A 253 -32.33 21.42 -19.77
C ASP A 253 -31.79 21.87 -18.42
N THR A 254 -30.86 22.83 -18.46
CA THR A 254 -30.25 23.43 -17.26
C THR A 254 -31.28 24.22 -16.45
N ALA A 255 -32.33 24.76 -17.09
CA ALA A 255 -33.34 25.58 -16.44
C ALA A 255 -34.27 24.78 -15.51
N HIS A 256 -34.48 23.49 -15.77
CA HIS A 256 -35.33 22.61 -14.95
C HIS A 256 -34.56 21.41 -14.37
N ASP A 257 -33.22 21.44 -14.39
CA ASP A 257 -32.40 20.43 -13.74
C ASP A 257 -32.49 20.57 -12.22
N VAL A 258 -33.18 19.60 -11.60
CA VAL A 258 -33.42 19.50 -10.15
C VAL A 258 -32.12 19.44 -9.33
N GLY A 259 -31.00 19.08 -9.94
CA GLY A 259 -29.69 18.98 -9.29
C GLY A 259 -28.94 20.32 -9.16
N THR A 260 -29.35 21.38 -9.86
CA THR A 260 -28.60 22.66 -9.93
C THR A 260 -28.54 23.42 -8.60
N HIS A 261 -29.48 23.16 -7.69
CA HIS A 261 -29.57 23.79 -6.38
C HIS A 261 -29.12 22.90 -5.21
N ILE A 262 -28.68 21.67 -5.49
CA ILE A 262 -28.24 20.72 -4.47
C ILE A 262 -26.73 20.85 -4.28
N SER A 263 -26.32 21.60 -3.27
CA SER A 263 -24.91 21.72 -2.86
C SER A 263 -24.73 21.15 -1.46
N THR A 264 -23.63 20.44 -1.24
CA THR A 264 -23.24 19.99 0.11
C THR A 264 -22.26 20.98 0.75
N THR A 265 -22.28 21.10 2.08
CA THR A 265 -21.49 22.10 2.84
C THR A 265 -19.98 22.00 2.60
N GLY A 266 -19.48 20.83 2.17
CA GLY A 266 -18.07 20.58 1.84
C GLY A 266 -17.68 20.87 0.38
N GLU A 267 -18.61 21.29 -0.48
CA GLU A 267 -18.33 21.52 -1.90
C GLU A 267 -17.57 22.82 -2.18
N MET A 268 -17.64 23.77 -1.24
CA MET A 268 -17.12 25.14 -1.37
C MET A 268 -15.69 25.33 -0.83
N SER A 269 -15.08 24.30 -0.20
CA SER A 269 -13.73 24.40 0.35
C SER A 269 -12.81 23.28 -0.14
N ARG A 270 -11.60 23.65 -0.55
CA ARG A 270 -10.52 22.73 -0.93
C ARG A 270 -9.27 23.15 -0.19
N ASN A 271 -8.73 22.26 0.63
CA ASN A 271 -7.65 22.59 1.57
C ASN A 271 -6.26 22.35 0.97
N SER A 272 -6.18 21.56 -0.11
CA SER A 272 -4.94 21.28 -0.81
C SER A 272 -5.14 20.99 -2.30
N ILE A 273 -4.05 21.09 -3.07
CA ILE A 273 -4.03 20.69 -4.49
C ILE A 273 -4.35 19.19 -4.65
N SER A 274 -3.92 18.36 -3.69
CA SER A 274 -4.22 16.92 -3.68
C SER A 274 -5.73 16.65 -3.59
N ASP A 275 -6.46 17.46 -2.83
CA ASP A 275 -7.92 17.34 -2.71
C ASP A 275 -8.62 17.68 -4.03
N VAL A 276 -8.08 18.65 -4.77
CA VAL A 276 -8.59 19.02 -6.11
C VAL A 276 -8.38 17.86 -7.08
N VAL A 277 -7.19 17.26 -7.11
CA VAL A 277 -6.88 16.11 -7.99
C VAL A 277 -7.77 14.92 -7.65
N THR A 278 -7.79 14.52 -6.36
CA THR A 278 -8.55 13.35 -5.88
C THR A 278 -10.04 13.46 -6.23
N ALA A 279 -10.64 14.64 -6.03
CA ALA A 279 -12.06 14.78 -6.35
C ALA A 279 -12.35 14.87 -7.85
N ASN A 280 -11.45 15.44 -8.66
CA ASN A 280 -11.63 15.40 -10.11
C ASN A 280 -11.46 13.98 -10.67
N CYS A 281 -10.57 13.16 -10.09
CA CYS A 281 -10.49 11.72 -10.40
C CYS A 281 -11.83 11.02 -10.09
N ARG A 282 -12.34 11.16 -8.86
CA ARG A 282 -13.60 10.53 -8.43
C ARG A 282 -14.79 10.96 -9.30
N ARG A 283 -14.97 12.26 -9.52
CA ARG A 283 -16.05 12.81 -10.37
C ARG A 283 -15.97 12.27 -11.81
N THR A 284 -14.76 12.18 -12.36
CA THR A 284 -14.56 11.61 -13.70
C THR A 284 -14.95 10.12 -13.73
N GLN A 285 -14.54 9.35 -12.71
CA GLN A 285 -14.81 7.92 -12.65
C GLN A 285 -16.30 7.60 -12.42
N GLU A 286 -16.97 8.37 -11.56
CA GLU A 286 -18.42 8.30 -11.35
C GLU A 286 -19.18 8.61 -12.64
N ALA A 287 -18.80 9.69 -13.33
CA ALA A 287 -19.43 10.06 -14.59
C ALA A 287 -19.18 9.00 -15.69
N LEU A 288 -17.97 8.44 -15.79
CA LEU A 288 -17.68 7.32 -16.69
C LEU A 288 -18.50 6.07 -16.34
N ARG A 289 -18.76 5.82 -15.05
CA ARG A 289 -19.62 4.72 -14.61
C ARG A 289 -21.07 4.92 -15.06
N SER A 290 -21.61 6.14 -14.91
CA SER A 290 -22.93 6.47 -15.44
C SER A 290 -23.01 6.34 -16.96
N LEU A 291 -21.98 6.80 -17.69
CA LEU A 291 -21.91 6.63 -19.15
C LEU A 291 -21.85 5.15 -19.56
N GLU A 292 -21.11 4.32 -18.84
CA GLU A 292 -21.03 2.89 -19.10
C GLU A 292 -22.39 2.21 -18.93
N GLU A 293 -23.08 2.46 -17.81
CA GLU A 293 -24.33 1.77 -17.49
C GLU A 293 -25.50 2.24 -18.35
N PHE A 294 -25.71 3.57 -18.48
CA PHE A 294 -26.78 4.10 -19.32
C PHE A 294 -26.47 3.96 -20.82
N GLY A 295 -25.19 3.95 -21.19
CA GLY A 295 -24.75 3.71 -22.56
C GLY A 295 -25.15 2.34 -23.10
N LYS A 296 -25.24 1.31 -22.25
CA LYS A 296 -25.69 -0.04 -22.64
C LYS A 296 -27.11 -0.05 -23.23
N LEU A 297 -27.96 0.91 -22.82
CA LEU A 297 -29.33 1.05 -23.32
C LEU A 297 -29.38 1.64 -24.75
N LEU A 298 -28.33 2.37 -25.15
CA LEU A 298 -28.28 3.06 -26.44
C LEU A 298 -27.37 2.36 -27.46
N ALA A 299 -26.16 2.00 -27.04
CA ALA A 299 -25.13 1.39 -27.88
C ALA A 299 -24.14 0.58 -27.01
N PRO A 300 -24.19 -0.77 -27.04
CA PRO A 300 -23.25 -1.61 -26.29
C PRO A 300 -21.78 -1.36 -26.62
N GLU A 301 -21.48 -0.98 -27.86
CA GLU A 301 -20.13 -0.64 -28.33
C GLU A 301 -19.60 0.64 -27.65
N PHE A 302 -20.44 1.68 -27.55
CA PHE A 302 -20.13 2.89 -26.78
C PHE A 302 -19.80 2.53 -25.33
N ALA A 303 -20.64 1.72 -24.68
CA ALA A 303 -20.42 1.30 -23.30
C ALA A 303 -19.10 0.52 -23.12
N ALA A 304 -18.74 -0.34 -24.08
CA ALA A 304 -17.47 -1.06 -24.07
C ALA A 304 -16.27 -0.12 -24.16
N HIS A 305 -16.32 0.91 -25.01
CA HIS A 305 -15.27 1.93 -25.10
C HIS A 305 -15.17 2.77 -23.82
N VAL A 306 -16.30 3.20 -23.27
CA VAL A 306 -16.34 3.94 -22.00
C VAL A 306 -15.76 3.11 -20.84
N LYS A 307 -16.03 1.80 -20.80
CA LYS A 307 -15.43 0.88 -19.81
C LYS A 307 -13.90 0.87 -19.89
N GLN A 308 -13.33 0.82 -21.10
CA GLN A 308 -11.88 0.87 -21.29
C GLN A 308 -11.29 2.22 -20.85
N ILE A 309 -11.97 3.32 -21.18
CA ILE A 309 -11.60 4.66 -20.73
C ILE A 309 -11.63 4.76 -19.20
N ARG A 310 -12.64 4.16 -18.56
CA ARG A 310 -12.76 4.11 -17.09
C ARG A 310 -11.60 3.37 -16.44
N TYR A 311 -11.21 2.20 -16.95
CA TYR A 311 -10.05 1.49 -16.41
C TYR A 311 -8.74 2.26 -16.57
N ARG A 312 -8.49 2.83 -17.74
CA ARG A 312 -7.32 3.69 -17.97
C ARG A 312 -7.32 4.94 -17.08
N SER A 313 -8.49 5.45 -16.71
CA SER A 313 -8.58 6.58 -15.76
C SER A 313 -8.11 6.21 -14.34
N TYR A 314 -8.31 4.96 -13.89
CA TYR A 314 -7.78 4.48 -12.60
C TYR A 314 -6.26 4.38 -12.61
N GLU A 315 -5.69 3.89 -13.73
CA GLU A 315 -4.24 3.81 -13.90
C GLU A 315 -3.58 5.19 -13.85
N LEU A 316 -4.20 6.19 -14.49
CA LEU A 316 -3.70 7.56 -14.49
C LEU A 316 -3.85 8.23 -13.12
N GLU A 317 -4.93 7.95 -12.37
CA GLU A 317 -5.08 8.41 -10.98
C GLU A 317 -3.97 7.84 -10.10
N GLN A 318 -3.68 6.53 -10.21
CA GLN A 318 -2.60 5.90 -9.45
C GLN A 318 -1.26 6.61 -9.70
N GLN A 319 -0.99 7.00 -10.94
CA GLN A 319 0.23 7.71 -11.29
C GLN A 319 0.29 9.14 -10.75
N LEU A 320 -0.85 9.84 -10.69
CA LEU A 320 -1.00 11.17 -10.08
C LEU A 320 -0.82 11.14 -8.56
N VAL A 321 -1.46 10.18 -7.88
CA VAL A 321 -1.47 10.08 -6.41
C VAL A 321 -0.15 9.49 -5.88
N CYS A 322 0.44 8.53 -6.60
CA CYS A 322 1.69 7.89 -6.18
C CYS A 322 2.95 8.59 -6.71
N GLY A 323 2.83 9.73 -7.40
CA GLY A 323 3.96 10.59 -7.76
C GLY A 323 4.95 9.98 -8.76
N HIS A 324 4.47 9.49 -9.90
CA HIS A 324 5.33 9.01 -10.97
C HIS A 324 5.84 10.18 -11.82
N ARG A 325 6.98 10.79 -11.42
CA ARG A 325 7.80 11.58 -12.34
C ARG A 325 8.38 10.62 -13.39
N LYS A 326 8.36 11.01 -14.67
CA LYS A 326 9.02 10.32 -15.79
C LYS A 326 10.46 9.88 -15.55
N THR A 327 10.57 8.69 -15.01
CA THR A 327 11.55 7.62 -15.21
C THR A 327 10.83 6.47 -14.52
N GLY A 328 10.41 5.42 -15.24
CA GLY A 328 9.46 4.44 -14.69
C GLY A 328 9.91 3.86 -13.33
N PRO A 329 9.01 3.31 -12.50
CA PRO A 329 9.40 2.54 -11.30
C PRO A 329 10.34 1.38 -11.66
N SER A 330 10.23 0.85 -12.88
CA SER A 330 11.20 -0.07 -13.47
C SER A 330 12.55 0.61 -13.69
N ASP A 331 12.61 1.80 -14.26
CA ASP A 331 13.85 2.41 -14.75
C ASP A 331 14.70 3.04 -13.64
N VAL A 332 14.07 3.71 -12.66
CA VAL A 332 14.81 4.26 -11.49
C VAL A 332 15.32 3.15 -10.61
N ARG A 333 14.46 2.16 -10.34
CA ARG A 333 14.84 0.98 -9.57
C ARG A 333 15.94 0.21 -10.28
N GLU A 334 15.78 -0.05 -11.57
CA GLU A 334 16.76 -0.74 -12.39
C GLU A 334 18.09 0.03 -12.42
N LEU A 335 18.07 1.35 -12.56
CA LEU A 335 19.28 2.18 -12.46
C LEU A 335 19.95 2.07 -11.09
N ARG A 336 19.17 2.08 -10.01
CA ARG A 336 19.69 1.88 -8.64
C ARG A 336 20.28 0.48 -8.45
N ILE A 337 19.61 -0.55 -8.96
CA ILE A 337 20.08 -1.94 -8.94
C ILE A 337 21.37 -2.09 -9.78
N GLN A 338 21.45 -1.48 -10.95
CA GLN A 338 22.65 -1.46 -11.79
C GLN A 338 23.81 -0.76 -11.08
N LYS A 339 23.58 0.41 -10.47
CA LYS A 339 24.57 1.08 -9.63
C LYS A 339 25.03 0.18 -8.48
N LEU A 340 24.08 -0.39 -7.73
CA LEU A 340 24.36 -1.28 -6.59
C LEU A 340 25.15 -2.53 -7.00
N ASN A 341 24.87 -3.10 -8.16
CA ASN A 341 25.59 -4.26 -8.71
C ASN A 341 27.05 -3.90 -9.06
N ALA A 342 27.30 -2.68 -9.53
CA ALA A 342 28.63 -2.14 -9.82
C ALA A 342 29.37 -1.62 -8.58
N SER A 343 28.66 -1.35 -7.49
CA SER A 343 29.23 -0.87 -6.23
C SER A 343 30.14 -1.90 -5.56
N LEU A 344 31.31 -1.45 -5.11
CA LEU A 344 32.33 -2.26 -4.44
C LEU A 344 32.64 -1.74 -3.03
N LEU A 345 32.65 -0.42 -2.86
CA LEU A 345 33.00 0.27 -1.63
C LEU A 345 31.76 0.92 -1.00
N TYR A 346 31.40 0.41 0.17
CA TYR A 346 30.29 0.90 0.99
C TYR A 346 30.88 1.55 2.26
N VAL A 347 30.54 2.80 2.56
CA VAL A 347 31.03 3.52 3.74
C VAL A 347 29.86 3.90 4.64
N LEU A 348 29.97 3.52 5.92
CA LEU A 348 29.02 3.89 6.96
C LEU A 348 29.55 5.12 7.69
N ILE A 349 28.69 6.11 7.86
CA ILE A 349 28.98 7.36 8.55
C ILE A 349 28.21 7.39 9.86
N THR A 350 28.97 7.44 10.96
CA THR A 350 28.52 7.90 12.27
C THR A 350 29.53 8.94 12.74
N GLU A 351 29.04 10.06 13.27
CA GLU A 351 29.89 11.16 13.72
C GLU A 351 30.89 10.71 14.79
N SER A 352 30.50 9.78 15.66
CA SER A 352 31.38 9.21 16.69
C SER A 352 32.63 8.52 16.15
N ALA A 353 32.61 8.05 14.90
CA ALA A 353 33.73 7.40 14.23
C ALA A 353 34.50 8.35 13.29
N CYS A 354 34.03 9.59 13.12
CA CYS A 354 34.64 10.58 12.24
C CYS A 354 35.77 11.30 12.97
N ARG A 355 36.98 11.30 12.38
CA ARG A 355 38.11 12.08 12.91
C ARG A 355 38.02 13.58 12.56
N LEU A 356 37.39 13.88 11.43
CA LEU A 356 37.09 15.24 10.97
C LEU A 356 35.59 15.52 11.14
N PRO A 357 35.12 16.78 11.02
CA PRO A 357 33.68 17.06 11.01
C PRO A 357 32.95 16.17 10.00
N TRP A 358 31.85 15.53 10.40
CA TRP A 358 31.21 14.47 9.59
C TRP A 358 30.85 14.92 8.17
N LYS A 359 30.47 16.19 7.95
CA LYS A 359 30.23 16.75 6.61
C LYS A 359 31.47 16.70 5.74
N ALA A 360 32.63 17.09 6.28
CA ALA A 360 33.90 17.02 5.57
C ALA A 360 34.31 15.58 5.27
N VAL A 361 34.01 14.63 6.16
CA VAL A 361 34.22 13.20 5.93
C VAL A 361 33.33 12.68 4.80
N VAL A 362 32.05 13.05 4.77
CA VAL A 362 31.12 12.69 3.69
C VAL A 362 31.63 13.21 2.34
N ASP A 363 31.93 14.50 2.25
CA ASP A 363 32.42 15.09 1.00
C ASP A 363 33.74 14.45 0.53
N ALA A 364 34.66 14.20 1.46
CA ALA A 364 35.92 13.51 1.19
C ALA A 364 35.70 12.07 0.71
N ALA A 365 34.80 11.31 1.35
CA ALA A 365 34.49 9.95 0.95
C ALA A 365 33.87 9.87 -0.46
N ILE A 366 32.98 10.82 -0.81
CA ILE A 366 32.39 10.92 -2.16
C ILE A 366 33.50 11.21 -3.19
N ARG A 367 34.37 12.21 -2.95
CA ARG A 367 35.50 12.51 -3.85
C ARG A 367 36.52 11.37 -3.96
N GLY A 368 36.64 10.56 -2.91
CA GLY A 368 37.45 9.35 -2.88
C GLY A 368 36.89 8.20 -3.73
N GLY A 369 35.66 8.31 -4.23
CA GLY A 369 35.04 7.29 -5.07
C GLY A 369 34.28 6.21 -4.30
N THR A 370 33.75 6.55 -3.13
CA THR A 370 32.75 5.72 -2.43
C THR A 370 31.53 5.49 -3.32
N ASP A 371 31.06 4.25 -3.40
CA ASP A 371 29.91 3.89 -4.23
C ASP A 371 28.58 3.94 -3.46
N VAL A 372 28.63 3.65 -2.16
CA VAL A 372 27.46 3.68 -1.28
C VAL A 372 27.83 4.34 0.03
N LEU A 373 27.05 5.34 0.44
CA LEU A 373 27.13 5.99 1.75
C LEU A 373 25.91 5.63 2.58
N GLN A 374 26.14 5.21 3.81
CA GLN A 374 25.06 4.97 4.78
C GLN A 374 25.16 5.91 5.95
N LEU A 375 24.09 6.65 6.23
CA LEU A 375 23.95 7.37 7.49
C LEU A 375 23.52 6.39 8.58
N ARG A 376 24.36 6.25 9.62
CA ARG A 376 24.13 5.34 10.74
C ARG A 376 24.27 6.07 12.07
N GLU A 377 23.23 6.79 12.45
CA GLU A 377 23.15 7.46 13.75
C GLU A 377 22.05 6.84 14.59
N LYS A 378 22.43 6.10 15.65
CA LYS A 378 21.47 5.40 16.52
C LYS A 378 20.97 6.25 17.69
N SER A 379 21.63 7.38 17.97
CA SER A 379 21.39 8.18 19.18
C SER A 379 20.83 9.58 18.90
N LEU A 380 20.71 9.97 17.64
CA LEU A 380 20.12 11.27 17.28
C LEU A 380 18.60 11.24 17.43
N ASN A 381 18.02 12.39 17.76
CA ASN A 381 16.58 12.57 17.66
C ASN A 381 16.15 12.68 16.18
N ASP A 382 14.86 12.50 15.93
CA ASP A 382 14.30 12.44 14.58
C ASP A 382 14.54 13.72 13.76
N ARG A 383 14.50 14.91 14.38
CA ARG A 383 14.72 16.18 13.68
C ARG A 383 16.16 16.30 13.19
N GLU A 384 17.11 15.95 14.05
CA GLU A 384 18.54 15.99 13.71
C GLU A 384 18.89 14.92 12.68
N LEU A 385 18.36 13.71 12.86
CA LEU A 385 18.54 12.61 11.91
C LEU A 385 18.00 12.99 10.53
N LEU A 386 16.79 13.55 10.45
CA LEU A 386 16.18 13.99 9.19
C LEU A 386 16.99 15.10 8.53
N SER A 387 17.44 16.10 9.30
CA SER A 387 18.28 17.20 8.81
C SER A 387 19.61 16.69 8.25
N ARG A 388 20.26 15.76 8.95
CA ARG A 388 21.52 15.13 8.51
C ARG A 388 21.31 14.26 7.27
N ALA A 389 20.25 13.46 7.24
CA ALA A 389 19.90 12.63 6.10
C ALA A 389 19.61 13.48 4.85
N GLN A 390 18.86 14.57 4.99
CA GLN A 390 18.58 15.49 3.88
C GLN A 390 19.86 16.10 3.31
N TRP A 391 20.78 16.54 4.19
CA TRP A 391 22.05 17.10 3.75
C TRP A 391 22.90 16.08 2.97
N ILE A 392 22.97 14.82 3.43
CA ILE A 392 23.73 13.77 2.73
C ILE A 392 23.05 13.39 1.41
N ALA A 393 21.71 13.32 1.38
CA ALA A 393 20.96 13.09 0.15
C ALA A 393 21.25 14.17 -0.92
N ASP A 394 21.32 15.43 -0.50
CA ASP A 394 21.71 16.54 -1.37
C ASP A 394 23.16 16.40 -1.87
N ALA A 395 24.10 16.05 -0.99
CA ALA A 395 25.50 15.83 -1.35
C ALA A 395 25.69 14.67 -2.34
N CYS A 396 24.88 13.61 -2.23
CA CYS A 396 24.95 12.46 -3.11
C CYS A 396 24.26 12.68 -4.47
N ARG A 397 23.32 13.63 -4.59
CA ARG A 397 22.42 13.80 -5.75
C ARG A 397 23.12 13.90 -7.10
N GLU A 398 24.23 14.62 -7.15
CA GLU A 398 25.01 14.85 -8.40
C GLU A 398 26.17 13.86 -8.55
N SER A 399 26.35 12.96 -7.58
CA SER A 399 27.42 11.99 -7.57
C SER A 399 26.97 10.62 -8.08
N LYS A 400 27.92 9.69 -8.25
CA LYS A 400 27.61 8.27 -8.49
C LYS A 400 27.30 7.50 -7.20
N CYS A 401 27.40 8.15 -6.03
CA CYS A 401 27.23 7.51 -4.74
C CYS A 401 25.75 7.32 -4.42
N LEU A 402 25.37 6.08 -4.09
CA LEU A 402 24.05 5.78 -3.54
C LEU A 402 23.99 6.23 -2.08
N PHE A 403 22.85 6.78 -1.66
CA PHE A 403 22.60 7.14 -0.27
C PHE A 403 21.61 6.21 0.40
N ILE A 404 22.02 5.60 1.52
CA ILE A 404 21.22 4.66 2.30
C ILE A 404 21.02 5.18 3.72
N VAL A 405 19.82 5.02 4.27
CA VAL A 405 19.53 5.30 5.68
C VAL A 405 19.54 4.00 6.48
N ASN A 406 20.18 3.99 7.64
CA ASN A 406 20.16 2.84 8.55
C ASN A 406 18.86 2.80 9.36
N ASP A 407 18.20 1.64 9.41
CA ASP A 407 17.00 1.23 10.18
C ASP A 407 15.71 2.05 9.94
N ARG A 408 15.80 3.34 9.60
CA ARG A 408 14.67 4.28 9.50
C ARG A 408 14.14 4.42 8.07
N ALA A 409 13.23 3.51 7.69
CA ALA A 409 12.59 3.52 6.37
C ALA A 409 11.74 4.79 6.13
N ASP A 410 11.12 5.31 7.18
CA ASP A 410 10.40 6.58 7.18
C ASP A 410 11.30 7.77 6.81
N VAL A 411 12.50 7.85 7.39
CA VAL A 411 13.50 8.88 7.07
C VAL A 411 14.01 8.72 5.64
N ALA A 412 14.23 7.48 5.17
CA ALA A 412 14.61 7.21 3.79
C ALA A 412 13.56 7.73 2.78
N VAL A 413 12.28 7.51 3.05
CA VAL A 413 11.16 8.02 2.22
C VAL A 413 11.07 9.54 2.27
N ALA A 414 11.17 10.12 3.47
CA ALA A 414 11.05 11.57 3.69
C ALA A 414 12.16 12.39 3.01
N THR A 415 13.38 11.83 2.92
CA THR A 415 14.54 12.49 2.31
C THR A 415 14.83 12.05 0.88
N ASN A 416 13.99 11.16 0.32
CA ASN A 416 14.18 10.56 -1.01
C ASN A 416 15.56 9.88 -1.15
N ALA A 417 16.01 9.19 -0.10
CA ALA A 417 17.21 8.36 -0.14
C ALA A 417 17.06 7.22 -1.17
N ASP A 418 18.17 6.65 -1.63
CA ASP A 418 18.14 5.54 -2.58
C ASP A 418 17.65 4.24 -1.94
N GLY A 419 17.73 4.12 -0.61
CA GLY A 419 17.25 2.94 0.10
C GLY A 419 17.43 2.99 1.61
N VAL A 420 17.10 1.86 2.24
CA VAL A 420 17.29 1.63 3.68
C VAL A 420 18.09 0.35 3.88
N HIS A 421 18.86 0.29 4.97
CA HIS A 421 19.48 -0.94 5.46
C HIS A 421 18.96 -1.25 6.86
N VAL A 422 18.45 -2.46 7.08
CA VAL A 422 17.90 -2.87 8.38
C VAL A 422 18.74 -3.96 9.03
N GLY A 423 18.71 -4.05 10.35
CA GLY A 423 19.24 -5.19 11.08
C GLY A 423 18.24 -6.32 11.29
N GLN A 424 18.65 -7.37 12.00
CA GLN A 424 17.82 -8.56 12.26
C GLN A 424 16.78 -8.33 13.38
N GLU A 425 17.08 -7.44 14.32
CA GLU A 425 16.27 -7.21 15.53
C GLU A 425 15.54 -5.87 15.48
N GLU A 426 15.98 -4.94 14.64
CA GLU A 426 15.43 -3.60 14.53
C GLU A 426 14.12 -3.59 13.72
N PHE A 427 14.18 -3.37 12.39
CA PHE A 427 12.99 -3.21 11.55
C PHE A 427 12.85 -4.39 10.58
N PRO A 428 11.76 -5.18 10.63
CA PRO A 428 11.62 -6.36 9.78
C PRO A 428 11.66 -6.02 8.29
N LEU A 429 12.34 -6.85 7.49
CA LEU A 429 12.52 -6.67 6.05
C LEU A 429 11.18 -6.43 5.32
N ALA A 430 10.17 -7.25 5.60
CA ALA A 430 8.85 -7.13 4.98
C ALA A 430 8.16 -5.80 5.32
N SER A 431 8.28 -5.34 6.57
CA SER A 431 7.76 -4.06 7.02
C SER A 431 8.50 -2.90 6.36
N ALA A 432 9.83 -2.99 6.23
CA ALA A 432 10.63 -2.01 5.48
C ALA A 432 10.14 -1.87 4.04
N ARG A 433 9.92 -3.00 3.34
CA ARG A 433 9.41 -2.99 1.96
C ARG A 433 8.03 -2.35 1.84
N ALA A 434 7.15 -2.53 2.83
CA ALA A 434 5.81 -1.92 2.83
C ALA A 434 5.83 -0.39 3.01
N VAL A 435 6.85 0.15 3.70
CA VAL A 435 7.01 1.60 3.91
C VAL A 435 7.71 2.28 2.73
N LEU A 436 8.71 1.62 2.17
CA LEU A 436 9.53 2.17 1.09
C LEU A 436 8.72 2.43 -0.19
N ARG A 437 9.19 3.41 -0.96
CA ARG A 437 8.74 3.56 -2.35
C ARG A 437 9.20 2.34 -3.16
N PRO A 438 8.45 1.92 -4.21
CA PRO A 438 8.79 0.74 -4.99
C PRO A 438 10.21 0.77 -5.58
N ASP A 439 10.72 1.96 -5.91
CA ASP A 439 12.02 2.19 -6.51
C ASP A 439 13.20 2.19 -5.53
N GLN A 440 12.95 2.16 -4.22
CA GLN A 440 14.00 2.23 -3.21
C GLN A 440 14.60 0.86 -2.89
N LEU A 441 15.92 0.86 -2.66
CA LEU A 441 16.71 -0.30 -2.30
C LEU A 441 16.47 -0.71 -0.84
N LEU A 442 16.53 -2.00 -0.57
CA LEU A 442 16.42 -2.57 0.77
C LEU A 442 17.55 -3.56 1.02
N GLY A 443 18.43 -3.22 1.96
CA GLY A 443 19.47 -4.12 2.44
C GLY A 443 19.18 -4.66 3.82
N ILE A 444 19.77 -5.80 4.16
CA ILE A 444 19.69 -6.38 5.51
C ILE A 444 21.03 -6.95 5.98
N SER A 445 21.32 -6.81 7.27
CA SER A 445 22.48 -7.45 7.91
C SER A 445 22.24 -8.94 8.13
N THR A 446 23.26 -9.77 7.88
CA THR A 446 23.19 -11.24 8.02
C THR A 446 24.44 -11.77 8.72
N HIS A 447 24.25 -12.83 9.49
CA HIS A 447 25.25 -13.46 10.36
C HIS A 447 25.37 -14.98 10.15
N SER A 448 24.58 -15.56 9.25
CA SER A 448 24.66 -16.97 8.88
C SER A 448 24.23 -17.18 7.44
N LEU A 449 24.60 -18.32 6.86
CA LEU A 449 24.20 -18.67 5.50
C LEU A 449 22.68 -18.83 5.38
N GLU A 450 22.03 -19.29 6.44
CA GLU A 450 20.56 -19.40 6.49
C GLU A 450 19.90 -18.03 6.41
N GLN A 451 20.37 -17.06 7.21
CA GLN A 451 19.87 -15.68 7.14
C GLN A 451 20.10 -15.06 5.76
N ALA A 452 21.26 -15.31 5.13
CA ALA A 452 21.56 -14.81 3.80
C ALA A 452 20.62 -15.38 2.72
N ARG A 453 20.33 -16.68 2.78
CA ARG A 453 19.35 -17.32 1.87
C ARG A 453 17.94 -16.78 2.10
N LEU A 454 17.54 -16.64 3.37
CA LEU A 454 16.23 -16.11 3.71
C LEU A 454 16.07 -14.67 3.19
N ALA A 455 17.07 -13.82 3.38
CA ALA A 455 17.08 -12.46 2.87
C ALA A 455 16.91 -12.40 1.34
N GLU A 456 17.62 -13.24 0.59
CA GLU A 456 17.47 -13.35 -0.87
C GLU A 456 16.04 -13.77 -1.26
N THR A 457 15.50 -14.81 -0.61
CA THR A 457 14.13 -15.28 -0.91
C THR A 457 13.04 -14.28 -0.54
N GLN A 458 13.28 -13.44 0.47
CA GLN A 458 12.36 -12.40 0.91
C GLN A 458 12.51 -11.09 0.11
N GLY A 459 13.38 -11.06 -0.91
CA GLY A 459 13.49 -9.93 -1.82
C GLY A 459 14.37 -8.78 -1.32
N ALA A 460 15.38 -9.07 -0.48
CA ALA A 460 16.42 -8.10 -0.20
C ALA A 460 17.22 -7.78 -1.47
N ASP A 461 17.53 -6.50 -1.69
CA ASP A 461 18.30 -6.04 -2.85
C ASP A 461 19.80 -6.29 -2.65
N TYR A 462 20.27 -6.31 -1.40
CA TYR A 462 21.64 -6.66 -1.02
C TYR A 462 21.72 -7.07 0.45
N ILE A 463 22.85 -7.65 0.85
CA ILE A 463 23.10 -8.05 2.23
C ILE A 463 24.45 -7.53 2.76
N GLY A 464 24.49 -7.22 4.06
CA GLY A 464 25.72 -7.09 4.82
C GLY A 464 26.10 -8.44 5.43
N ILE A 465 27.34 -8.90 5.26
CA ILE A 465 27.80 -10.19 5.79
C ILE A 465 28.93 -9.96 6.79
N GLY A 466 28.69 -10.27 8.06
CA GLY A 466 29.70 -10.06 9.08
C GLY A 466 29.24 -10.43 10.48
N PRO A 467 30.05 -10.13 11.50
CA PRO A 467 31.39 -9.55 11.40
C PRO A 467 32.40 -10.48 10.68
N THR A 468 33.20 -9.94 9.77
CA THR A 468 34.27 -10.67 9.06
C THR A 468 35.51 -10.87 9.92
N PHE A 469 35.89 -9.83 10.67
CA PHE A 469 36.96 -9.87 11.66
C PHE A 469 36.43 -9.42 13.02
N ARG A 470 37.05 -9.91 14.10
CA ARG A 470 36.66 -9.51 15.44
C ARG A 470 36.94 -8.02 15.60
N SER A 471 35.96 -7.27 16.11
CA SER A 471 36.17 -5.88 16.52
C SER A 471 36.29 -5.81 18.03
N GLU A 472 37.15 -4.94 18.54
CA GLU A 472 37.25 -4.65 19.98
C GLU A 472 36.02 -3.89 20.51
N THR A 473 35.20 -3.31 19.64
CA THR A 473 34.16 -2.32 19.98
C THR A 473 32.72 -2.86 19.99
N LYS A 474 32.49 -4.13 19.64
CA LYS A 474 31.15 -4.73 19.66
C LYS A 474 31.21 -6.23 19.98
N ALA A 475 30.56 -6.64 21.06
CA ALA A 475 30.35 -8.06 21.37
C ALA A 475 29.28 -8.61 20.43
N PHE A 476 29.64 -9.57 19.59
CA PHE A 476 28.70 -10.30 18.74
C PHE A 476 28.44 -11.68 19.35
N SER A 477 27.19 -12.12 19.37
CA SER A 477 26.78 -13.45 19.84
C SER A 477 27.34 -14.57 18.97
N ALA A 478 27.60 -14.29 17.69
CA ALA A 478 28.24 -15.19 16.74
C ALA A 478 29.32 -14.43 15.95
N PHE A 479 30.47 -15.08 15.71
CA PHE A 479 31.54 -14.58 14.85
C PHE A 479 31.61 -15.47 13.60
N PRO A 480 30.97 -15.08 12.48
CA PRO A 480 30.88 -15.92 11.30
C PRO A 480 32.20 -16.00 10.50
N GLY A 481 33.01 -14.94 10.56
CA GLY A 481 34.37 -14.92 10.00
C GLY A 481 34.45 -15.03 8.47
N LEU A 482 35.65 -15.32 7.97
CA LEU A 482 35.93 -15.47 6.54
C LEU A 482 35.25 -16.70 5.91
N GLU A 483 34.98 -17.74 6.70
CA GLU A 483 34.23 -18.92 6.24
C GLU A 483 32.82 -18.55 5.79
N PHE A 484 32.16 -17.64 6.51
CA PHE A 484 30.85 -17.13 6.11
C PHE A 484 30.92 -16.32 4.80
N VAL A 485 31.95 -15.48 4.62
CA VAL A 485 32.18 -14.77 3.35
C VAL A 485 32.35 -15.76 2.19
N GLN A 486 33.10 -16.84 2.41
CA GLN A 486 33.30 -17.88 1.41
C GLN A 486 32.02 -18.68 1.11
N ALA A 487 31.21 -18.98 2.12
CA ALA A 487 29.95 -19.67 1.94
C ALA A 487 28.95 -18.82 1.12
N VAL A 488 28.85 -17.52 1.43
CA VAL A 488 28.00 -16.57 0.72
C VAL A 488 28.46 -16.40 -0.72
N SER A 489 29.76 -16.22 -0.96
CA SER A 489 30.30 -16.00 -2.32
C SER A 489 30.03 -17.16 -3.28
N ARG A 490 29.79 -18.37 -2.76
CA ARG A 490 29.46 -19.56 -3.53
C ARG A 490 27.97 -19.77 -3.78
N SER A 491 27.08 -19.13 -3.01
CA SER A 491 25.67 -19.55 -2.95
C SER A 491 24.62 -18.44 -3.00
N ILE A 492 25.01 -17.18 -2.77
CA ILE A 492 24.11 -16.02 -2.83
C ILE A 492 24.38 -15.21 -4.10
N ARG A 493 23.32 -14.75 -4.77
CA ARG A 493 23.40 -14.08 -6.07
C ARG A 493 23.27 -12.57 -5.95
N ILE A 494 22.51 -12.09 -4.96
CA ILE A 494 22.40 -10.65 -4.68
C ILE A 494 23.74 -10.08 -4.15
N PRO A 495 24.01 -8.77 -4.35
CA PRO A 495 25.21 -8.12 -3.81
C PRO A 495 25.39 -8.37 -2.30
N ALA A 496 26.57 -8.83 -1.90
CA ALA A 496 26.93 -9.06 -0.51
C ALA A 496 28.17 -8.27 -0.13
N TYR A 497 28.09 -7.47 0.94
CA TYR A 497 29.15 -6.60 1.44
C TYR A 497 29.74 -7.18 2.73
N ALA A 498 31.00 -7.61 2.67
CA ALA A 498 31.72 -8.04 3.86
C ALA A 498 31.91 -6.85 4.81
N ILE A 499 31.58 -7.02 6.10
CA ILE A 499 31.59 -5.95 7.09
C ILE A 499 32.18 -6.43 8.41
N GLY A 500 32.87 -5.53 9.11
CA GLY A 500 33.35 -5.74 10.48
C GLY A 500 34.84 -6.01 10.54
N GLY A 501 35.59 -5.04 11.09
CA GLY A 501 37.03 -5.14 11.34
C GLY A 501 37.91 -5.19 10.07
N ILE A 502 37.37 -4.82 8.90
CA ILE A 502 38.13 -4.78 7.65
C ILE A 502 38.99 -3.51 7.59
N CYS A 503 40.26 -3.68 7.22
CA CYS A 503 41.27 -2.64 7.05
C CYS A 503 42.17 -2.96 5.84
N ALA A 504 43.17 -2.13 5.56
CA ALA A 504 44.04 -2.33 4.41
C ALA A 504 44.88 -3.62 4.54
N GLU A 505 45.24 -3.98 5.76
CA GLU A 505 46.11 -5.12 6.09
C GLU A 505 45.43 -6.48 5.88
N ASN A 506 44.09 -6.54 6.02
CA ASN A 506 43.33 -7.80 5.94
C ASN A 506 42.35 -7.86 4.75
N LEU A 507 42.35 -6.85 3.89
CA LEU A 507 41.51 -6.82 2.69
C LEU A 507 41.80 -7.99 1.73
N SER A 508 43.06 -8.40 1.64
CA SER A 508 43.47 -9.55 0.83
C SER A 508 42.76 -10.83 1.26
N ASP A 509 42.54 -11.03 2.55
CA ASP A 509 41.91 -12.25 3.07
C ASP A 509 40.42 -12.31 2.73
N VAL A 510 39.73 -11.16 2.80
CA VAL A 510 38.34 -11.02 2.35
C VAL A 510 38.22 -11.36 0.87
N ARG A 511 39.15 -10.84 0.06
CA ARG A 511 39.23 -11.10 -1.38
C ARG A 511 39.51 -12.57 -1.68
N ASN A 512 40.43 -13.20 -0.96
CA ASN A 512 40.75 -14.63 -1.08
C ASN A 512 39.57 -15.53 -0.69
N ALA A 513 38.73 -15.10 0.25
CA ALA A 513 37.47 -15.76 0.57
C ALA A 513 36.37 -15.55 -0.51
N GLY A 514 36.64 -14.78 -1.55
CA GLY A 514 35.69 -14.47 -2.63
C GLY A 514 34.84 -13.22 -2.39
N GLY A 515 35.10 -12.48 -1.31
CA GLY A 515 34.46 -11.20 -1.03
C GLY A 515 34.94 -10.13 -2.01
N ARG A 516 34.04 -9.65 -2.88
CA ARG A 516 34.34 -8.62 -3.89
C ARG A 516 33.91 -7.22 -3.47
N ARG A 517 33.06 -7.11 -2.45
CA ARG A 517 32.48 -5.86 -1.96
C ARG A 517 32.66 -5.79 -0.46
N ILE A 518 32.99 -4.61 0.05
CA ILE A 518 33.24 -4.38 1.47
C ILE A 518 32.47 -3.17 1.98
N ALA A 519 32.14 -3.21 3.26
CA ALA A 519 31.55 -2.12 4.00
C ALA A 519 32.46 -1.71 5.16
N LEU A 520 32.79 -0.42 5.22
CA LEU A 520 33.77 0.16 6.14
C LEU A 520 33.17 1.30 6.97
N THR A 521 33.72 1.52 8.16
CA THR A 521 33.44 2.70 8.98
C THR A 521 34.74 3.41 9.32
N SER A 522 35.43 2.96 10.37
CA SER A 522 36.63 3.61 10.91
C SER A 522 37.82 3.63 9.94
N ALA A 523 37.96 2.61 9.08
CA ALA A 523 39.02 2.52 8.08
C ALA A 523 38.98 3.64 7.02
N VAL A 524 37.86 4.37 6.93
CA VAL A 524 37.72 5.57 6.09
C VAL A 524 37.46 6.80 6.97
N ALA A 525 36.36 6.78 7.73
CA ALA A 525 35.89 7.93 8.51
C ALA A 525 36.84 8.33 9.66
N GLY A 526 37.56 7.36 10.23
CA GLY A 526 38.47 7.58 11.36
C GLY A 526 39.88 8.05 10.95
N THR A 527 40.14 8.19 9.65
CA THR A 527 41.45 8.57 9.13
C THR A 527 41.62 10.09 9.08
N SER A 528 42.87 10.56 9.02
CA SER A 528 43.17 11.99 8.83
C SER A 528 42.92 12.46 7.39
N ASP A 529 42.81 11.54 6.45
CA ASP A 529 42.52 11.80 5.04
C ASP A 529 41.53 10.75 4.49
N PRO A 530 40.21 10.93 4.73
CA PRO A 530 39.19 10.00 4.28
C PRO A 530 39.10 9.86 2.77
N GLU A 531 39.48 10.89 2.02
CA GLU A 531 39.44 10.90 0.56
C GLU A 531 40.49 9.93 -0.01
N SER A 532 41.74 10.04 0.46
CA SER A 532 42.81 9.12 0.06
C SER A 532 42.54 7.69 0.53
N ALA A 533 42.00 7.51 1.74
CA ALA A 533 41.63 6.19 2.25
C ALA A 533 40.57 5.50 1.36
N ALA A 534 39.47 6.19 1.05
CA ALA A 534 38.42 5.66 0.19
C ALA A 534 38.95 5.34 -1.22
N ARG A 535 39.77 6.22 -1.79
CA ARG A 535 40.40 6.03 -3.11
C ARG A 535 41.27 4.79 -3.15
N GLU A 536 42.06 4.56 -2.10
CA GLU A 536 42.94 3.40 -2.02
C GLU A 536 42.17 2.09 -1.92
N PHE A 537 41.14 2.01 -1.07
CA PHE A 537 40.25 0.84 -1.03
C PHE A 537 39.57 0.59 -2.38
N LYS A 538 39.04 1.63 -3.03
CA LYS A 538 38.41 1.52 -4.33
C LYS A 538 39.38 1.00 -5.40
N ARG A 539 40.64 1.45 -5.37
CA ARG A 539 41.72 0.96 -6.25
C ARG A 539 42.01 -0.52 -6.04
N GLN A 540 42.21 -0.93 -4.78
CA GLN A 540 42.51 -2.34 -4.45
C GLN A 540 41.36 -3.29 -4.82
N LEU A 541 40.10 -2.85 -4.64
CA LEU A 541 38.92 -3.63 -5.02
C LEU A 541 38.75 -3.75 -6.54
N SER A 542 39.14 -2.71 -7.30
CA SER A 542 39.00 -2.68 -8.76
C SER A 542 40.11 -3.45 -9.49
N ALA A 543 41.24 -3.74 -8.82
CA ALA A 543 42.32 -4.53 -9.40
C ALA A 543 41.88 -5.98 -9.63
N ARG A 544 42.02 -6.47 -10.88
CA ARG A 544 41.79 -7.89 -11.21
C ARG A 544 42.86 -8.76 -10.53
N PHE A 545 42.46 -9.92 -10.00
CA PHE A 545 43.43 -10.94 -9.60
C PHE A 545 44.15 -11.47 -10.83
N GLU A 546 45.48 -11.40 -10.83
CA GLU A 546 46.28 -12.44 -11.46
C GLU A 546 46.12 -13.69 -10.58
N THR A 547 45.33 -14.66 -11.03
CA THR A 547 45.18 -15.95 -10.35
C THR A 547 46.55 -16.61 -10.20
N ILE A 548 47.04 -16.72 -8.97
CA ILE A 548 48.06 -17.72 -8.64
C ILE A 548 47.37 -19.07 -8.83
N SER A 549 47.86 -19.86 -9.80
CA SER A 549 47.38 -21.21 -10.06
C SER A 549 47.33 -22.05 -8.77
N PRO A 550 46.31 -22.90 -8.58
CA PRO A 550 46.28 -23.78 -7.42
C PRO A 550 47.53 -24.69 -7.42
N PRO A 551 48.06 -25.06 -6.24
CA PRO A 551 49.18 -26.00 -6.17
C PRO A 551 48.79 -27.29 -6.87
N SER A 552 49.69 -27.77 -7.74
CA SER A 552 49.59 -29.01 -8.48
C SER A 552 49.19 -30.17 -7.56
N ARG A 553 48.26 -30.99 -8.05
CA ARG A 553 47.74 -32.21 -7.41
C ARG A 553 48.85 -32.99 -6.68
N ILE A 554 48.55 -33.36 -5.44
CA ILE A 554 49.29 -34.36 -4.67
C ILE A 554 49.34 -35.65 -5.52
N PRO A 555 50.51 -36.31 -5.70
CA PRO A 555 50.59 -37.55 -6.45
C PRO A 555 49.81 -38.66 -5.75
N ASP A 556 49.09 -39.45 -6.55
CA ASP A 556 48.32 -40.62 -6.11
C ASP A 556 49.16 -41.56 -5.22
N VAL A 557 48.63 -41.89 -4.05
CA VAL A 557 49.14 -42.98 -3.21
C VAL A 557 48.66 -44.30 -3.82
N PRO A 558 49.54 -45.27 -4.14
CA PRO A 558 49.12 -46.56 -4.66
C PRO A 558 48.40 -47.39 -3.59
N VAL A 559 47.41 -48.14 -4.05
CA VAL A 559 46.51 -49.05 -3.31
C VAL A 559 47.21 -49.97 -2.32
#